data_AF-A0A521GPI2-F1
#
_entry.id   AF-A0A521GPI2-F1
#
_cell.length_a   1.000
_cell.length_b   1.000
_cell.length_c   1.000
_cell.angle_alpha   90.00
_cell.angle_beta   90.00
_cell.angle_gamma   90.00
#
_symmetry.space_group_name_H-M   'P 1'
#
loop_
_entity.id
_entity.type
_entity.pdbx_description
1 polymer ?
#
loop_
_entity_poly.entity_id
_entity_poly.type
_entity_poly.pdbx_seq_one_letter_code
_entity_poly.pdbx_strand_id
1 'polypeptide(L)'
;MSATNAKSGTLSETSELLDALDRQFKAIMSRIADDIADSMRDPGGGNGFVNYFLTDHKDSALSEETLKKAHVDIRQIESIAGFQKIKQFCDKKYYRIVFEFYLDFTKPGSPRLYKLTVDGW
;
A
#
# COMPACT_ATOMS: atom_id res chain seq x y z
N MET A 1 -10.99 19.04 31.90
CA MET A 1 -9.67 19.01 31.24
C MET A 1 -9.43 17.58 30.75
N SER A 2 -9.64 17.26 29.45
CA SER A 2 -9.32 15.92 28.89
C SER A 2 -9.31 15.84 27.34
N ALA A 3 -9.20 16.95 26.62
CA ALA A 3 -9.20 16.93 25.14
C ALA A 3 -7.78 16.92 24.52
N THR A 4 -6.74 17.22 25.31
CA THR A 4 -5.37 17.42 24.81
C THR A 4 -4.62 16.12 24.54
N ASN A 5 -4.97 15.03 25.24
CA ASN A 5 -4.24 13.76 25.16
C ASN A 5 -4.65 12.89 23.96
N ALA A 6 -5.95 12.83 23.64
CA ALA A 6 -6.46 12.03 22.52
C ALA A 6 -5.94 12.56 21.17
N LYS A 7 -5.89 13.88 20.99
CA LYS A 7 -5.44 14.52 19.75
C LYS A 7 -3.95 14.29 19.48
N SER A 8 -3.13 14.23 20.53
CA SER A 8 -1.67 13.98 20.41
C SER A 8 -1.37 12.52 20.05
N GLY A 9 -2.11 11.56 20.62
CA GLY A 9 -1.96 10.14 20.28
C GLY A 9 -2.37 9.81 18.84
N THR A 10 -3.47 10.41 18.36
CA THR A 10 -3.94 10.24 16.98
C THR A 10 -2.94 10.81 15.96
N LEU A 11 -2.39 12.01 16.23
CA LEU A 11 -1.40 12.63 15.33
C LEU A 11 -0.11 11.80 15.22
N SER A 12 0.33 11.15 16.30
CA SER A 12 1.49 10.24 16.29
C SER A 12 1.22 9.02 15.41
N GLU A 13 0.10 8.33 15.64
CA GLU A 13 -0.27 7.12 14.90
C GLU A 13 -0.49 7.40 13.39
N THR A 14 -1.05 8.56 13.03
CA THR A 14 -1.15 9.01 11.64
C THR A 14 0.24 9.20 11.01
N SER A 15 1.13 9.95 11.67
CA SER A 15 2.46 10.24 11.15
C SER A 15 3.29 8.96 10.98
N GLU A 16 3.30 8.11 12.00
CA GLU A 16 4.04 6.84 11.98
C GLU A 16 3.57 5.91 10.87
N LEU A 17 2.25 5.84 10.65
CA LEU A 17 1.67 5.07 9.56
C LEU A 17 2.10 5.61 8.19
N LEU A 18 1.96 6.93 7.95
CA LEU A 18 2.33 7.52 6.66
C LEU A 18 3.84 7.37 6.38
N ASP A 19 4.68 7.50 7.39
CA ASP A 19 6.13 7.27 7.27
C ASP A 19 6.45 5.80 6.98
N ALA A 20 5.75 4.85 7.60
CA ALA A 20 5.89 3.43 7.31
C ALA A 20 5.51 3.09 5.86
N LEU A 21 4.43 3.69 5.36
CA LEU A 21 4.01 3.53 3.97
C LEU A 21 5.01 4.15 3.00
N ASP A 22 5.55 5.34 3.28
CA ASP A 22 6.57 5.98 2.44
C ASP A 22 7.84 5.13 2.33
N ARG A 23 8.30 4.53 3.44
CA ARG A 23 9.44 3.59 3.43
C ARG A 23 9.16 2.37 2.56
N GLN A 24 7.97 1.78 2.69
CA GLN A 24 7.57 0.63 1.86
C GLN A 24 7.49 1.01 0.38
N PHE A 25 6.92 2.16 0.03
CA PHE A 25 6.88 2.62 -1.36
C PHE A 25 8.28 2.87 -1.94
N LYS A 26 9.20 3.43 -1.16
CA LYS A 26 10.61 3.56 -1.59
C LYS A 26 11.26 2.20 -1.83
N ALA A 27 10.99 1.21 -0.97
CA ALA A 27 11.48 -0.15 -1.14
C ALA A 27 10.87 -0.82 -2.39
N ILE A 28 9.56 -0.71 -2.59
CA ILE A 28 8.86 -1.22 -3.78
C ILE A 28 9.45 -0.58 -5.05
N MET A 29 9.61 0.75 -5.07
CA MET A 29 10.19 1.47 -6.19
C MET A 29 11.58 0.96 -6.58
N SER A 30 12.38 0.46 -5.63
CA SER A 30 13.71 -0.06 -5.92
C SER A 30 13.71 -1.42 -6.63
N ARG A 31 12.61 -2.19 -6.56
CA ARG A 31 12.52 -3.55 -7.10
C ARG A 31 11.41 -3.77 -8.13
N ILE A 32 10.47 -2.82 -8.26
CA ILE A 32 9.26 -2.95 -9.10
C ILE A 32 9.56 -3.35 -10.56
N ALA A 33 10.67 -2.86 -11.14
CA ALA A 33 11.05 -3.21 -12.50
C ALA A 33 11.43 -4.69 -12.62
N ASP A 34 12.17 -5.21 -11.65
CA ASP A 34 12.61 -6.61 -11.61
C ASP A 34 11.42 -7.53 -11.32
N ASP A 35 10.59 -7.17 -10.33
CA ASP A 35 9.38 -7.92 -9.96
C ASP A 35 8.41 -8.05 -11.16
N ILE A 36 8.24 -6.99 -11.96
CA ILE A 36 7.41 -7.03 -13.18
C ILE A 36 8.07 -7.92 -14.24
N ALA A 37 9.37 -7.74 -14.50
CA ALA A 37 10.09 -8.54 -15.49
C ALA A 37 10.03 -10.04 -15.16
N ASP A 38 10.13 -10.39 -13.87
CA ASP A 38 10.00 -11.76 -13.40
C ASP A 38 8.56 -12.27 -13.52
N SER A 39 7.55 -11.45 -13.20
CA SER A 39 6.14 -11.83 -13.38
C SER A 39 5.79 -12.16 -14.84
N MET A 40 6.47 -11.53 -15.80
CA MET A 40 6.27 -11.75 -17.24
C MET A 40 7.04 -12.97 -17.77
N ARG A 41 8.02 -13.51 -17.02
CA ARG A 41 8.84 -14.66 -17.44
C ARG A 41 8.16 -16.01 -17.22
N ASP A 42 7.08 -16.07 -16.43
CA ASP A 42 6.38 -17.31 -16.14
C ASP A 42 5.45 -17.74 -17.32
N PRO A 43 5.78 -18.81 -18.06
CA PRO A 43 5.04 -19.22 -19.26
C PRO A 43 3.65 -19.82 -18.96
N GLY A 44 3.31 -20.06 -17.67
CA GLY A 44 2.13 -20.83 -17.26
C GLY A 44 0.88 -20.03 -16.90
N GLY A 45 0.93 -18.70 -16.91
CA GLY A 45 -0.19 -17.85 -16.47
C GLY A 45 0.22 -16.68 -15.60
N GLY A 46 1.38 -16.06 -15.89
CA GLY A 46 1.75 -14.78 -15.32
C GLY A 46 0.72 -13.74 -15.71
N ASN A 47 -0.33 -13.57 -14.89
CA ASN A 47 -1.11 -12.35 -14.93
C ASN A 47 -0.08 -11.25 -14.74
N GLY A 48 0.11 -10.35 -15.71
CA GLY A 48 1.23 -9.41 -15.70
C GLY A 48 1.08 -8.31 -14.66
N PHE A 49 0.55 -8.64 -13.48
CA PHE A 49 0.46 -7.82 -12.31
C PHE A 49 1.33 -8.35 -11.17
N VAL A 50 1.79 -7.43 -10.32
CA VAL A 50 2.50 -7.69 -9.07
C VAL A 50 1.70 -7.09 -7.92
N ASN A 51 1.53 -7.86 -6.84
CA ASN A 51 0.85 -7.43 -5.63
C ASN A 51 1.85 -7.20 -4.49
N TYR A 52 1.80 -6.02 -3.88
CA TYR A 52 2.57 -5.67 -2.70
C TYR A 52 1.63 -5.49 -1.51
N PHE A 53 1.52 -6.50 -0.66
CA PHE A 53 0.80 -6.36 0.60
C PHE A 53 1.56 -5.40 1.51
N LEU A 54 0.84 -4.42 2.06
CA LEU A 54 1.42 -3.37 2.86
C LEU A 54 1.29 -3.69 4.34
N THR A 55 2.22 -3.18 5.14
CA THR A 55 2.18 -3.26 6.60
C THR A 55 1.98 -1.88 7.23
N ASP A 56 1.51 -1.86 8.46
CA ASP A 56 1.50 -0.67 9.30
C ASP A 56 2.86 -0.43 9.98
N HIS A 57 2.95 0.58 10.84
CA HIS A 57 4.18 0.92 11.57
C HIS A 57 4.57 -0.09 12.66
N LYS A 58 3.75 -1.14 12.88
CA LYS A 58 4.01 -2.26 13.81
C LYS A 58 4.27 -3.56 13.05
N ASP A 59 4.58 -3.47 11.76
CA ASP A 59 4.81 -4.60 10.84
C ASP A 59 3.62 -5.56 10.73
N SER A 60 2.42 -5.12 11.13
CA SER A 60 1.18 -5.88 10.97
C SER A 60 0.56 -5.58 9.61
N ALA A 61 -0.19 -6.53 9.04
CA ALA A 61 -0.84 -6.31 7.75
C ALA A 61 -1.75 -5.07 7.79
N LEU A 62 -1.62 -4.20 6.79
CA LEU A 62 -2.36 -2.94 6.73
C LEU A 62 -3.85 -3.22 6.53
N SER A 63 -4.65 -3.01 7.57
CA SER A 63 -6.09 -3.27 7.54
C SER A 63 -6.92 -2.00 7.40
N GLU A 64 -8.18 -2.14 6.99
CA GLU A 64 -9.16 -1.02 7.01
C GLU A 64 -9.38 -0.45 8.41
N GLU A 65 -9.30 -1.28 9.45
CA GLU A 65 -9.38 -0.81 10.83
C GLU A 65 -8.18 0.07 11.20
N THR A 66 -6.97 -0.31 10.76
CA THR A 66 -5.76 0.47 10.97
C THR A 66 -5.87 1.86 10.34
N LEU A 67 -6.33 1.94 9.08
CA LEU A 67 -6.54 3.22 8.39
C LEU A 67 -7.59 4.09 9.10
N LYS A 68 -8.72 3.49 9.50
CA LYS A 68 -9.80 4.18 10.24
C LYS A 68 -9.30 4.74 11.57
N LYS A 69 -8.56 3.95 12.34
CA LYS A 69 -8.00 4.35 13.64
C LYS A 69 -7.00 5.49 13.51
N ALA A 70 -6.17 5.46 12.46
CA ALA A 70 -5.20 6.50 12.15
C ALA A 70 -5.81 7.72 11.44
N HIS A 71 -7.12 7.72 11.15
CA HIS A 71 -7.79 8.75 10.34
C HIS A 71 -7.06 9.05 9.01
N VAL A 72 -6.55 7.99 8.37
CA VAL A 72 -5.87 8.07 7.07
C VAL A 72 -6.83 7.63 5.98
N ASP A 73 -7.07 8.51 5.01
CA ASP A 73 -7.79 8.17 3.79
C ASP A 73 -6.83 7.80 2.64
N ILE A 74 -7.40 7.26 1.56
CA ILE A 74 -6.64 6.86 0.37
C ILE A 74 -5.93 8.05 -0.28
N ARG A 75 -6.52 9.26 -0.25
CA ARG A 75 -5.92 10.44 -0.89
C ARG A 75 -4.64 10.86 -0.17
N GLN A 76 -4.61 10.73 1.15
CA GLN A 76 -3.39 10.96 1.94
C GLN A 76 -2.31 9.95 1.56
N ILE A 77 -2.66 8.68 1.38
CA ILE A 77 -1.71 7.64 0.95
C ILE A 77 -1.20 7.92 -0.46
N GLU A 78 -2.08 8.25 -1.39
CA GLU A 78 -1.70 8.61 -2.76
C GLU A 78 -0.82 9.86 -2.77
N SER A 79 -0.98 10.79 -1.83
CA SER A 79 -0.13 11.99 -1.74
C SER A 79 1.30 11.72 -1.26
N ILE A 80 1.60 10.52 -0.74
CA ILE A 80 2.93 10.16 -0.24
C ILE A 80 3.95 10.21 -1.39
N ALA A 81 5.10 10.84 -1.13
CA ALA A 81 6.14 11.04 -2.13
C ALA A 81 6.63 9.73 -2.76
N GLY A 82 6.77 8.66 -1.96
CA GLY A 82 7.06 7.32 -2.45
C GLY A 82 6.00 6.80 -3.42
N PHE A 83 4.72 6.93 -3.10
CA PHE A 83 3.62 6.52 -3.99
C PHE A 83 3.66 7.28 -5.31
N GLN A 84 3.83 8.62 -5.24
CA GLN A 84 3.92 9.47 -6.43
C GLN A 84 5.07 9.08 -7.36
N LYS A 85 6.21 8.66 -6.80
CA LYS A 85 7.34 8.15 -7.60
C LYS A 85 7.01 6.85 -8.31
N ILE A 86 6.37 5.90 -7.61
CA ILE A 86 5.92 4.65 -8.25
C ILE A 86 4.91 4.97 -9.35
N LYS A 87 3.93 5.84 -9.08
CA LYS A 87 2.94 6.25 -10.07
C LYS A 87 3.59 6.83 -11.32
N GLN A 88 4.54 7.76 -11.17
CA GLN A 88 5.27 8.34 -12.30
C GLN A 88 6.09 7.30 -13.07
N PHE A 89 6.68 6.31 -12.38
CA PHE A 89 7.38 5.21 -13.04
C PHE A 89 6.41 4.35 -13.86
N CYS A 90 5.29 3.95 -13.26
CA CYS A 90 4.26 3.15 -13.92
C CYS A 90 3.68 3.90 -15.13
N ASP A 91 3.31 5.17 -14.97
CA ASP A 91 2.78 6.02 -16.05
C ASP A 91 3.75 6.07 -17.26
N LYS A 92 5.07 6.20 -17.01
CA LYS A 92 6.09 6.22 -18.08
C LYS A 92 6.25 4.90 -18.82
N LYS A 93 5.91 3.79 -18.17
CA LYS A 93 6.01 2.43 -18.70
C LYS A 93 4.66 1.90 -19.20
N TYR A 94 3.61 2.72 -19.17
CA TYR A 94 2.23 2.33 -19.47
C TYR A 94 1.70 1.23 -18.55
N TYR A 95 2.22 1.14 -17.33
CA TYR A 95 1.70 0.26 -16.30
C TYR A 95 0.60 0.97 -15.52
N ARG A 96 -0.42 0.21 -15.15
CA ARG A 96 -1.46 0.66 -14.23
C ARG A 96 -1.00 0.39 -12.80
N ILE A 97 -1.29 1.32 -11.90
CA ILE A 97 -1.07 1.17 -10.46
C ILE A 97 -2.35 1.47 -9.70
N VAL A 98 -2.69 0.61 -8.74
CA VAL A 98 -3.90 0.75 -7.93
C VAL A 98 -3.57 0.44 -6.47
N PHE A 99 -3.95 1.35 -5.57
CA PHE A 99 -4.05 1.06 -4.15
C PHE A 99 -5.45 0.49 -3.86
N GLU A 100 -5.53 -0.77 -3.49
CA GLU A 100 -6.79 -1.48 -3.31
C GLU A 100 -6.74 -2.41 -2.10
N PHE A 101 -7.90 -2.94 -1.71
CA PHE A 101 -7.96 -3.97 -0.68
C PHE A 101 -8.10 -5.37 -1.30
N TYR A 102 -7.51 -6.34 -0.62
CA TYR A 102 -7.72 -7.76 -0.78
C TYR A 102 -8.70 -8.24 0.31
N LEU A 103 -9.59 -9.16 -0.08
CA LEU A 103 -10.52 -9.83 0.82
C LEU A 103 -10.48 -11.34 0.53
N ASP A 104 -10.20 -12.14 1.55
CA ASP A 104 -10.27 -13.60 1.47
C ASP A 104 -11.73 -14.05 1.56
N PHE A 105 -12.37 -14.26 0.40
CA PHE A 105 -13.76 -14.69 0.30
C PHE A 105 -14.01 -16.10 0.85
N THR A 106 -12.96 -16.90 1.06
CA THR A 106 -13.10 -18.26 1.62
C THR A 106 -13.28 -18.26 3.14
N LYS A 107 -12.99 -17.13 3.80
CA LYS A 107 -13.04 -16.97 5.25
C LYS A 107 -13.99 -15.84 5.62
N PRO A 108 -15.24 -16.15 6.01
CA PRO A 108 -16.20 -15.15 6.48
C PRO A 108 -15.61 -14.31 7.62
N GLY A 109 -15.76 -12.99 7.52
CA GLY A 109 -15.21 -12.05 8.51
C GLY A 109 -13.73 -11.70 8.35
N SER A 110 -13.08 -12.15 7.26
CA SER A 110 -11.70 -11.74 6.97
C SER A 110 -11.58 -10.22 6.88
N PRO A 111 -10.53 -9.63 7.49
CA PRO A 111 -10.30 -8.20 7.37
C PRO A 111 -9.95 -7.83 5.94
N ARG A 112 -10.33 -6.62 5.52
CA ARG A 112 -9.84 -6.00 4.30
C ARG A 112 -8.39 -5.61 4.50
N LEU A 113 -7.50 -6.19 3.71
CA LEU A 113 -6.06 -5.93 3.76
C LEU A 113 -5.64 -5.10 2.55
N TYR A 114 -4.96 -3.98 2.76
CA TYR A 114 -4.54 -3.10 1.70
C TYR A 114 -3.25 -3.57 1.04
N LYS A 115 -3.22 -3.41 -0.28
CA LYS A 115 -2.09 -3.74 -1.13
C LYS A 115 -1.94 -2.70 -2.23
N LEU A 116 -0.74 -2.64 -2.78
CA LEU A 116 -0.47 -1.96 -4.04
C LEU A 116 -0.45 -3.02 -5.15
N THR A 117 -1.28 -2.84 -6.17
CA THR A 117 -1.28 -3.68 -7.37
C THR A 117 -0.66 -2.87 -8.50
N VAL A 118 0.33 -3.43 -9.17
CA VAL A 118 0.92 -2.88 -10.39
C VAL A 118 0.65 -3.84 -11.51
N ASP A 119 -0.05 -3.39 -12.54
CA ASP A 119 -0.47 -4.18 -13.69
C ASP A 119 0.22 -3.66 -14.95
N GLY A 120 0.99 -4.54 -15.59
CA GLY A 120 1.82 -4.28 -16.75
C GLY A 120 1.16 -4.62 -18.09
N TRP A 121 -0.13 -4.97 -18.09
CA TRP A 121 -0.95 -5.21 -19.29
C TRP A 121 -1.61 -3.96 -19.84
#